data_AF-A0A223EGV9-F1
#
_entry.id   AF-A0A223EGV9-F1
#
_cell.length_a   1.000
_cell.length_b   1.000
_cell.length_c   1.000
_cell.angle_alpha   90.00
_cell.angle_beta   90.00
_cell.angle_gamma   90.00
#
_symmetry.space_group_name_H-M   'P 1'
#
loop_
_entity.id
_entity.type
_entity.pdbx_description
1 polymer ?
#
loop_
_entity_poly.entity_id
_entity_poly.type
_entity_poly.pdbx_seq_one_letter_code
_entity_poly.pdbx_strand_id
1 'polypeptide(L)'
;MKKWVFLFVLFLLFAREVNEYKSDSDFQIIDERHGLRVPKESVTLEIAMDQVYQGNLLLVNKEHPVHRGGIKSDVVNLFQHKELIEGYGLLDERIRLSQGVAEKFLKMVRAAEKDNVRHFMISSGYRNEEEQSQIYQEKGSAFALPAGYSEHNLGLSLDIGSTLSGMNEAPEGRWLQKNASKYGFILRYPENKKAITGIEYEPWHFRYVGLPHSRIMQKKNFTLEEYLTYIKEKKKIGGTIAGVEYEVSYYPVSSKKTVKVQANAYEVSGDNMGGVIVTAFSSVHARDGQEK
;
A
#
# COMPACT_ATOMS: atom_id res chain seq x y z
N MET A 1 61.52 -4.24 -48.62
CA MET A 1 62.00 -3.47 -47.44
C MET A 1 60.80 -3.15 -46.56
N LYS A 2 60.86 -3.55 -45.28
CA LYS A 2 60.07 -3.09 -44.10
C LYS A 2 58.54 -3.01 -44.30
N LYS A 3 57.77 -4.08 -44.03
CA LYS A 3 57.08 -4.36 -42.73
C LYS A 3 56.88 -3.10 -41.88
N TRP A 4 55.65 -2.83 -41.45
CA TRP A 4 55.26 -2.53 -40.06
C TRP A 4 53.74 -2.66 -39.93
N VAL A 5 53.36 -3.60 -39.07
CA VAL A 5 52.01 -3.86 -38.57
C VAL A 5 51.79 -2.86 -37.43
N PHE A 6 50.74 -2.04 -37.50
CA PHE A 6 50.26 -1.30 -36.34
C PHE A 6 49.16 -2.11 -35.67
N LEU A 7 49.52 -2.80 -34.58
CA LEU A 7 48.58 -3.31 -33.58
C LEU A 7 47.94 -2.09 -32.88
N PHE A 8 46.64 -1.91 -33.03
CA PHE A 8 45.85 -1.13 -32.07
C PHE A 8 45.23 -2.10 -31.08
N VAL A 9 45.85 -2.21 -29.91
CA VAL A 9 45.29 -2.89 -28.75
C VAL A 9 44.30 -1.91 -28.12
N LEU A 10 43.01 -2.07 -28.42
CA LEU A 10 41.95 -1.36 -27.70
C LEU A 10 41.55 -2.23 -26.50
N PHE A 11 41.96 -1.81 -25.30
CA PHE A 11 41.44 -2.30 -24.03
C PHE A 11 39.95 -1.96 -23.95
N LEU A 12 39.06 -2.91 -24.28
CA LEU A 12 37.67 -2.85 -23.87
C LEU A 12 37.58 -3.42 -22.46
N LEU A 13 37.69 -2.51 -21.48
CA LEU A 13 37.39 -2.77 -20.08
C LEU A 13 35.95 -3.27 -19.96
N PHE A 14 35.82 -4.46 -19.39
CA PHE A 14 34.59 -4.97 -18.81
C PHE A 14 34.03 -3.94 -17.82
N ALA A 15 32.94 -3.27 -18.18
CA ALA A 15 32.01 -2.72 -17.20
C ALA A 15 30.82 -3.67 -17.14
N ARG A 16 30.90 -4.66 -16.24
CA ARG A 16 29.72 -5.32 -15.69
C ARG A 16 28.92 -4.21 -15.01
N GLU A 17 27.71 -3.93 -15.48
CA GLU A 17 26.69 -3.24 -14.68
C GLU A 17 26.39 -4.11 -13.46
N VAL A 18 27.17 -3.89 -12.40
CA VAL A 18 26.77 -4.22 -11.05
C VAL A 18 25.66 -3.23 -10.74
N ASN A 19 24.43 -3.72 -10.79
CA ASN A 19 23.26 -3.01 -10.32
C ASN A 19 23.45 -2.75 -8.82
N GLU A 20 24.03 -1.60 -8.47
CA GLU A 20 24.15 -1.14 -7.09
C GLU A 20 22.73 -0.92 -6.56
N TYR A 21 22.27 -1.91 -5.81
CA TYR A 21 21.07 -1.84 -5.01
C TYR A 21 21.28 -0.76 -3.95
N LYS A 22 20.91 0.48 -4.25
CA LYS A 22 20.90 1.57 -3.28
C LYS A 22 20.04 1.14 -2.08
N SER A 23 20.68 1.09 -0.93
CA SER A 23 20.10 0.83 0.38
C SER A 23 18.84 1.69 0.60
N ASP A 24 17.70 1.05 0.87
CA ASP A 24 16.41 1.66 1.26
C ASP A 24 16.55 2.30 2.68
N SER A 25 17.38 3.35 2.82
CA SER A 25 17.70 3.97 4.12
C SER A 25 16.60 4.92 4.67
N ASP A 26 15.49 5.10 3.96
CA ASP A 26 14.41 6.04 4.35
C ASP A 26 13.22 5.36 5.06
N PHE A 27 13.41 4.11 5.52
CA PHE A 27 12.32 3.28 6.03
C PHE A 27 12.23 3.33 7.56
N GLN A 28 11.44 4.27 8.10
CA GLN A 28 11.06 4.24 9.51
C GLN A 28 9.69 3.58 9.68
N ILE A 29 9.69 2.28 10.01
CA ILE A 29 8.48 1.53 10.43
C ILE A 29 8.09 1.88 11.88
N ILE A 30 8.99 2.49 12.64
CA ILE A 30 8.86 2.67 14.08
C ILE A 30 9.21 4.14 14.40
N ASP A 31 8.28 4.85 15.03
CA ASP A 31 8.51 6.18 15.64
C ASP A 31 9.69 6.07 16.64
N GLU A 32 10.75 6.85 16.40
CA GLU A 32 12.05 6.79 17.11
C GLU A 32 12.00 7.37 18.53
N ARG A 33 11.01 6.99 19.35
CA ARG A 33 11.01 7.30 20.78
C ARG A 33 11.07 6.01 21.59
N HIS A 34 12.28 5.76 22.10
CA HIS A 34 12.70 4.72 23.05
C HIS A 34 13.38 3.49 22.43
N GLY A 35 14.69 3.63 22.23
CA GLY A 35 15.59 2.48 22.32
C GLY A 35 15.55 1.92 23.74
N LEU A 36 15.15 0.66 23.86
CA LEU A 36 15.41 -0.27 24.97
C LEU A 36 15.04 -1.68 24.46
N ARG A 37 15.90 -2.68 24.71
CA ARG A 37 15.60 -4.10 24.48
C ARG A 37 14.38 -4.49 25.34
N VAL A 38 13.32 -4.99 24.72
CA VAL A 38 12.15 -5.58 25.40
C VAL A 38 12.02 -7.05 24.97
N PRO A 39 11.69 -8.00 25.86
CA PRO A 39 11.48 -9.40 25.51
C PRO A 39 10.34 -9.53 24.48
N LYS A 40 10.33 -10.63 23.70
CA LYS A 40 9.14 -11.06 22.93
C LYS A 40 7.96 -11.24 23.90
N GLU A 41 7.20 -10.19 24.16
CA GLU A 41 5.97 -10.30 24.95
C GLU A 41 4.97 -11.10 24.11
N SER A 42 4.48 -12.20 24.70
CA SER A 42 3.39 -12.97 24.12
C SER A 42 2.10 -12.17 24.32
N VAL A 43 1.66 -11.45 23.31
CA VAL A 43 0.37 -10.74 23.34
C VAL A 43 -0.74 -11.75 23.04
N THR A 44 -1.78 -11.72 23.87
CA THR A 44 -2.99 -12.50 23.64
C THR A 44 -4.05 -11.60 22.99
N LEU A 45 -4.39 -11.91 21.75
CA LEU A 45 -5.38 -11.17 20.97
C LEU A 45 -6.73 -11.86 21.04
N GLU A 46 -7.75 -11.10 21.42
CA GLU A 46 -9.13 -11.51 21.30
C GLU A 46 -9.68 -11.02 19.96
N ILE A 47 -9.98 -11.94 19.06
CA ILE A 47 -10.58 -11.64 17.76
C ILE A 47 -12.08 -11.82 17.89
N ALA A 48 -12.78 -10.68 17.99
CA ALA A 48 -14.23 -10.62 17.93
C ALA A 48 -14.72 -10.90 16.49
N MET A 49 -15.99 -11.30 16.35
CA MET A 49 -16.53 -11.69 15.03
C MET A 49 -16.63 -10.51 14.07
N ASP A 50 -16.86 -9.31 14.58
CA ASP A 50 -16.98 -8.07 13.80
C ASP A 50 -15.62 -7.57 13.27
N GLN A 51 -14.50 -8.07 13.79
CA GLN A 51 -13.15 -7.75 13.31
C GLN A 51 -12.96 -8.11 11.82
N VAL A 52 -13.72 -9.07 11.28
CA VAL A 52 -13.70 -9.43 9.85
C VAL A 52 -14.06 -8.26 8.93
N TYR A 53 -14.69 -7.23 9.48
CA TYR A 53 -15.17 -6.04 8.75
C TYR A 53 -14.35 -4.78 9.04
N GLN A 54 -13.24 -4.87 9.78
CA GLN A 54 -12.43 -3.72 10.19
C GLN A 54 -10.96 -3.90 9.77
N GLY A 55 -10.30 -2.82 9.34
CA GLY A 55 -8.87 -2.82 9.03
C GLY A 55 -8.54 -2.42 7.59
N ASN A 56 -7.27 -2.56 7.20
CA ASN A 56 -6.75 -2.01 5.94
C ASN A 56 -6.89 -2.98 4.75
N LEU A 57 -7.11 -4.27 5.00
CA LEU A 57 -7.16 -5.36 4.00
C LEU A 57 -8.58 -5.79 3.61
N LEU A 58 -9.59 -4.96 3.88
CA LEU A 58 -10.96 -5.24 3.49
C LEU A 58 -11.08 -5.30 1.97
N LEU A 59 -11.55 -6.43 1.44
CA LEU A 59 -11.92 -6.54 0.03
C LEU A 59 -13.30 -5.91 -0.16
N VAL A 60 -13.36 -4.80 -0.89
CA VAL A 60 -14.62 -4.24 -1.34
C VAL A 60 -14.66 -4.28 -2.85
N ASN A 61 -15.68 -4.96 -3.38
CA ASN A 61 -15.90 -5.15 -4.81
C ASN A 61 -17.38 -5.52 -5.02
N LYS A 62 -17.77 -5.88 -6.25
CA LYS A 62 -19.17 -6.24 -6.58
C LYS A 62 -19.75 -7.43 -5.79
N GLU A 63 -18.92 -8.32 -5.24
CA GLU A 63 -19.36 -9.46 -4.42
C GLU A 63 -19.35 -9.15 -2.91
N HIS A 64 -18.50 -8.23 -2.48
CA HIS A 64 -18.24 -7.93 -1.08
C HIS A 64 -18.51 -6.45 -0.79
N PRO A 65 -19.72 -6.10 -0.32
CA PRO A 65 -20.07 -4.71 -0.02
C PRO A 65 -19.31 -4.19 1.21
N VAL A 66 -19.28 -2.88 1.32
CA VAL A 66 -18.78 -2.12 2.45
C VAL A 66 -19.62 -2.44 3.68
N HIS A 67 -18.97 -2.86 4.75
CA HIS A 67 -19.59 -2.92 6.06
C HIS A 67 -19.33 -1.61 6.81
N ARG A 68 -20.34 -1.09 7.53
CA ARG A 68 -20.23 0.21 8.25
C ARG A 68 -19.04 0.26 9.23
N GLY A 69 -18.75 -0.86 9.90
CA GLY A 69 -17.58 -0.98 10.79
C GLY A 69 -16.23 -0.82 10.08
N GLY A 70 -16.17 -1.00 8.76
CA GLY A 70 -14.95 -0.85 7.97
C GLY A 70 -14.63 0.58 7.55
N ILE A 71 -15.59 1.50 7.70
CA ILE A 71 -15.40 2.90 7.39
C ILE A 71 -14.43 3.50 8.41
N LYS A 72 -13.34 4.10 7.92
CA LYS A 72 -12.32 4.73 8.77
C LYS A 72 -12.94 5.88 9.57
N SER A 73 -12.80 5.81 10.90
CA SER A 73 -13.34 6.83 11.82
C SER A 73 -12.55 8.13 11.81
N ASP A 74 -11.32 8.12 11.29
CA ASP A 74 -10.41 9.26 11.18
C ASP A 74 -10.51 9.94 9.80
N VAL A 75 -11.63 9.82 9.11
CA VAL A 75 -11.86 10.55 7.85
C VAL A 75 -12.03 12.04 8.15
N VAL A 76 -11.14 12.86 7.60
CA VAL A 76 -11.09 14.31 7.79
C VAL A 76 -11.17 15.04 6.45
N ASN A 77 -11.59 16.30 6.44
CA ASN A 77 -11.50 17.15 5.25
C ASN A 77 -10.07 17.67 5.09
N LEU A 78 -9.38 17.26 4.02
CA LEU A 78 -7.98 17.58 3.80
C LEU A 78 -7.70 19.08 3.62
N PHE A 79 -8.66 19.85 3.11
CA PHE A 79 -8.47 21.29 2.93
C PHE A 79 -8.32 22.04 4.26
N GLN A 80 -8.93 21.52 5.33
CA GLN A 80 -8.87 22.07 6.69
C GLN A 80 -7.57 21.70 7.43
N HIS A 81 -6.81 20.74 6.89
CA HIS A 81 -5.58 20.19 7.49
C HIS A 81 -4.39 20.46 6.58
N LYS A 82 -3.88 21.70 6.59
CA LYS A 82 -2.79 22.13 5.68
C LYS A 82 -1.50 21.32 5.86
N GLU A 83 -1.26 20.84 7.07
CA GLU A 83 -0.16 19.95 7.43
C GLU A 83 -0.19 18.59 6.71
N LEU A 84 -1.38 18.14 6.27
CA LEU A 84 -1.53 16.86 5.57
C LEU A 84 -1.32 16.98 4.06
N ILE A 85 -1.45 18.18 3.48
CA ILE A 85 -1.44 18.41 2.03
C ILE A 85 -0.18 19.12 1.52
N GLU A 86 0.85 19.22 2.35
CA GLU A 86 2.13 19.83 1.95
C GLU A 86 2.77 19.03 0.78
N GLY A 87 3.03 19.70 -0.34
CA GLY A 87 3.69 19.08 -1.51
C GLY A 87 2.75 18.50 -2.57
N TYR A 88 1.42 18.63 -2.42
CA TYR A 88 0.47 18.26 -3.48
C TYR A 88 -0.81 19.12 -3.43
N GLY A 89 -1.57 19.13 -4.54
CA GLY A 89 -2.82 19.88 -4.63
C GLY A 89 -4.09 19.06 -4.34
N LEU A 90 -5.20 19.74 -4.10
CA LEU A 90 -6.54 19.15 -4.07
C LEU A 90 -7.33 19.67 -5.26
N LEU A 91 -8.03 18.80 -5.98
CA LEU A 91 -8.91 19.22 -7.08
C LEU A 91 -10.16 19.94 -6.56
N ASP A 92 -10.60 19.63 -5.35
CA ASP A 92 -11.78 20.19 -4.70
C ASP A 92 -11.54 20.30 -3.18
N GLU A 93 -12.05 21.37 -2.55
CA GLU A 93 -11.86 21.65 -1.11
C GLU A 93 -12.69 20.74 -0.18
N ARG A 94 -13.57 19.89 -0.74
CA ARG A 94 -14.39 18.92 0.00
C ARG A 94 -13.77 17.53 0.06
N ILE A 95 -12.59 17.34 -0.52
CA ILE A 95 -11.91 16.04 -0.52
C ILE A 95 -11.62 15.61 0.92
N ARG A 96 -12.13 14.43 1.26
CA ARG A 96 -11.95 13.79 2.57
C ARG A 96 -11.07 12.55 2.42
N LEU A 97 -10.33 12.18 3.45
CA LEU A 97 -9.54 10.94 3.49
C LEU A 97 -9.28 10.55 4.94
N SER A 98 -9.02 9.27 5.22
CA SER A 98 -8.47 8.88 6.53
C SER A 98 -7.18 9.66 6.79
N GLN A 99 -7.09 10.31 7.95
CA GLN A 99 -5.90 11.07 8.36
C GLN A 99 -4.65 10.20 8.29
N GLY A 100 -4.70 8.97 8.82
CA GLY A 100 -3.56 8.06 8.76
C GLY A 100 -3.14 7.71 7.33
N VAL A 101 -4.10 7.60 6.39
CA VAL A 101 -3.79 7.37 4.98
C VAL A 101 -3.18 8.62 4.34
N ALA A 102 -3.67 9.81 4.66
CA ALA A 102 -3.11 11.08 4.20
C ALA A 102 -1.66 11.26 4.66
N GLU A 103 -1.33 10.92 5.91
CA GLU A 103 0.05 10.95 6.42
C GLU A 103 0.98 9.99 5.67
N LYS A 104 0.50 8.79 5.30
CA LYS A 104 1.28 7.84 4.49
C LYS A 104 1.46 8.36 3.06
N PHE A 105 0.43 8.97 2.49
CA PHE A 105 0.48 9.59 1.17
C PHE A 105 1.47 10.76 1.14
N LEU A 106 1.46 11.62 2.16
CA LEU A 106 2.42 12.72 2.32
C LEU A 106 3.87 12.22 2.37
N LYS A 107 4.15 11.14 3.11
CA LYS A 107 5.48 10.50 3.12
C LYS A 107 5.89 10.01 1.73
N MET A 108 4.95 9.44 0.98
CA MET A 108 5.19 8.98 -0.39
C MET A 108 5.50 10.15 -1.34
N VAL A 109 4.72 11.24 -1.28
CA VAL A 109 4.93 12.44 -2.11
C VAL A 109 6.28 13.11 -1.81
N ARG A 110 6.65 13.24 -0.54
CA ARG A 110 7.97 13.77 -0.14
C ARG A 110 9.14 12.94 -0.68
N ALA A 111 8.97 11.63 -0.79
CA ALA A 111 9.98 10.77 -1.39
C ALA A 111 10.05 10.95 -2.92
N ALA A 112 8.90 11.11 -3.58
CA ALA A 112 8.84 11.40 -5.02
C ALA A 112 9.50 12.74 -5.37
N GLU A 113 9.38 13.74 -4.48
CA GLU A 113 10.03 15.03 -4.65
C GLU A 113 11.56 14.91 -4.72
N LYS A 114 12.17 13.98 -3.98
CA LYS A 114 13.62 13.69 -4.07
C LYS A 114 14.04 13.19 -5.45
N ASP A 115 13.11 12.62 -6.20
CA ASP A 115 13.28 12.18 -7.59
C ASP A 115 12.79 13.23 -8.61
N ASN A 116 12.51 14.46 -8.17
CA ASN A 116 11.95 15.57 -8.96
C ASN A 116 10.55 15.31 -9.53
N VAL A 117 9.74 14.48 -8.85
CA VAL A 117 8.34 14.21 -9.20
C VAL A 117 7.43 14.86 -8.15
N ARG A 118 6.70 15.91 -8.53
CA ARG A 118 6.06 16.84 -7.56
C ARG A 118 4.74 17.47 -8.02
N HIS A 119 4.19 17.05 -9.15
CA HIS A 119 2.98 17.67 -9.71
C HIS A 119 1.68 16.97 -9.28
N PHE A 120 1.72 16.26 -8.14
CA PHE A 120 0.61 15.47 -7.63
C PHE A 120 -0.61 16.32 -7.25
N MET A 121 -1.78 15.74 -7.48
CA MET A 121 -3.05 16.20 -6.94
C MET A 121 -3.88 15.02 -6.45
N ILE A 122 -4.73 15.22 -5.44
CA ILE A 122 -5.82 14.29 -5.15
C ILE A 122 -7.07 14.80 -5.87
N SER A 123 -7.69 13.95 -6.69
CA SER A 123 -8.95 14.26 -7.38
C SER A 123 -10.18 13.68 -6.67
N SER A 124 -10.01 12.60 -5.92
CA SER A 124 -11.07 12.01 -5.10
C SER A 124 -10.48 11.26 -3.91
N GLY A 125 -11.21 11.24 -2.79
CA GLY A 125 -10.86 10.49 -1.59
C GLY A 125 -12.09 9.76 -1.06
N TYR A 126 -12.38 9.83 0.23
CA TYR A 126 -13.60 9.32 0.81
C TYR A 126 -14.86 9.89 0.14
N ARG A 127 -15.80 8.99 -0.17
CA ARG A 127 -17.16 9.30 -0.63
C ARG A 127 -18.14 8.55 0.26
N ASN A 128 -19.25 9.18 0.66
CA ASN A 128 -20.33 8.49 1.35
C ASN A 128 -21.26 7.76 0.34
N GLU A 129 -22.27 7.05 0.85
CA GLU A 129 -23.23 6.30 0.01
C GLU A 129 -24.06 7.20 -0.92
N GLU A 130 -24.42 8.40 -0.47
CA GLU A 130 -25.22 9.36 -1.27
C GLU A 130 -24.42 9.88 -2.46
N GLU A 131 -23.18 10.32 -2.23
CA GLU A 131 -22.25 10.76 -3.28
C GLU A 131 -21.96 9.63 -4.27
N GLN A 132 -21.79 8.39 -3.77
CA GLN A 132 -21.59 7.23 -4.64
C GLN A 132 -22.85 6.92 -5.47
N SER A 133 -24.04 7.09 -4.90
CA SER A 133 -25.31 6.89 -5.60
C SER A 133 -25.48 7.89 -6.75
N GLN A 134 -25.15 9.16 -6.52
CA GLN A 134 -25.20 10.20 -7.55
C GLN A 134 -24.26 9.86 -8.72
N ILE A 135 -23.01 9.51 -8.42
CA ILE A 135 -22.02 9.13 -9.44
C ILE A 135 -22.48 7.90 -10.23
N TYR A 136 -23.09 6.92 -9.55
CA TYR A 136 -23.64 5.74 -10.22
C TYR A 136 -24.81 6.07 -11.15
N GLN A 137 -25.71 6.96 -10.74
CA GLN A 137 -26.82 7.43 -11.57
C GLN A 137 -26.34 8.20 -12.80
N GLU A 138 -25.31 9.04 -12.64
CA GLU A 138 -24.76 9.87 -13.71
C GLU A 138 -23.92 9.06 -14.72
N LYS A 139 -23.06 8.17 -14.24
CA LYS A 139 -22.11 7.44 -15.09
C LYS A 139 -22.60 6.06 -15.54
N GLY A 140 -23.57 5.48 -14.83
CA GLY A 140 -24.06 4.14 -15.07
C GLY A 140 -23.10 3.03 -14.62
N SER A 141 -23.59 1.79 -14.68
CA SER A 141 -22.90 0.59 -14.18
C SER A 141 -21.62 0.22 -14.94
N ALA A 142 -21.39 0.81 -16.11
CA ALA A 142 -20.17 0.61 -16.89
C ALA A 142 -18.95 1.30 -16.26
N PHE A 143 -19.16 2.36 -15.45
CA PHE A 143 -18.10 3.25 -14.98
C PHE A 143 -18.14 3.51 -13.47
N ALA A 144 -19.20 3.09 -12.79
CA ALA A 144 -19.35 3.28 -11.36
C ALA A 144 -19.99 2.04 -10.72
N LEU A 145 -19.59 1.76 -9.49
CA LEU A 145 -20.23 0.75 -8.65
C LEU A 145 -21.40 1.37 -7.88
N PRO A 146 -22.46 0.59 -7.58
CA PRO A 146 -23.56 1.05 -6.75
C PRO A 146 -23.06 1.45 -5.35
N ALA A 147 -23.84 2.27 -4.65
CA ALA A 147 -23.52 2.67 -3.28
C ALA A 147 -23.33 1.45 -2.37
N GLY A 148 -22.32 1.53 -1.50
CA GLY A 148 -21.93 0.41 -0.65
C GLY A 148 -21.01 -0.61 -1.32
N TYR A 149 -20.62 -0.44 -2.59
CA TYR A 149 -19.69 -1.33 -3.28
C TYR A 149 -18.40 -0.62 -3.73
N SER A 150 -18.22 0.65 -3.36
CA SER A 150 -17.04 1.45 -3.71
C SER A 150 -16.02 1.47 -2.57
N GLU A 151 -14.76 1.17 -2.87
CA GLU A 151 -13.70 1.20 -1.85
C GLU A 151 -13.44 2.61 -1.30
N HIS A 152 -13.85 3.67 -2.01
CA HIS A 152 -13.82 5.05 -1.49
C HIS A 152 -14.68 5.21 -0.24
N ASN A 153 -15.73 4.39 -0.06
CA ASN A 153 -16.53 4.42 1.16
C ASN A 153 -15.74 3.99 2.41
N LEU A 154 -14.58 3.36 2.27
CA LEU A 154 -13.73 2.99 3.41
C LEU A 154 -12.84 4.14 3.88
N GLY A 155 -12.57 5.15 3.03
CA GLY A 155 -11.55 6.17 3.31
C GLY A 155 -10.12 5.65 3.17
N LEU A 156 -9.93 4.49 2.54
CA LEU A 156 -8.64 3.84 2.27
C LEU A 156 -8.15 4.01 0.82
N SER A 157 -9.02 4.49 -0.07
CA SER A 157 -8.72 4.69 -1.49
C SER A 157 -8.72 6.17 -1.85
N LEU A 158 -7.88 6.51 -2.82
CA LEU A 158 -7.75 7.86 -3.35
C LEU A 158 -7.45 7.80 -4.85
N ASP A 159 -8.03 8.75 -5.57
CA ASP A 159 -7.70 9.01 -6.97
C ASP A 159 -6.64 10.11 -7.01
N ILE A 160 -5.49 9.78 -7.59
CA ILE A 160 -4.32 10.65 -7.70
C ILE A 160 -4.21 11.13 -9.14
N GLY A 161 -4.05 12.43 -9.34
CA GLY A 161 -3.79 13.07 -10.62
C GLY A 161 -2.43 13.76 -10.68
N SER A 162 -2.11 14.29 -11.86
CA SER A 162 -0.97 15.16 -12.11
C SER A 162 -1.42 16.43 -12.82
N THR A 163 -0.79 17.57 -12.50
CA THR A 163 -1.01 18.83 -13.22
C THR A 163 -0.36 18.85 -14.61
N LEU A 164 0.44 17.84 -14.97
CA LEU A 164 1.17 17.78 -16.24
C LEU A 164 0.41 17.04 -17.35
N SER A 165 -0.17 15.87 -17.03
CA SER A 165 -0.86 15.01 -17.99
C SER A 165 -1.67 13.93 -17.25
N GLY A 166 -2.39 13.08 -18.02
CA GLY A 166 -3.03 11.88 -17.46
C GLY A 166 -2.03 10.94 -16.80
N MET A 167 -2.47 10.19 -15.78
CA MET A 167 -1.60 9.32 -14.97
C MET A 167 -0.96 8.16 -15.73
N ASN A 168 -1.50 7.79 -16.88
CA ASN A 168 -0.88 6.84 -17.82
C ASN A 168 0.42 7.39 -18.43
N GLU A 169 0.55 8.72 -18.55
CA GLU A 169 1.67 9.40 -19.22
C GLU A 169 2.53 10.24 -18.27
N ALA A 170 1.96 10.68 -17.16
CA ALA A 170 2.62 11.58 -16.22
C ALA A 170 3.83 10.93 -15.53
N PRO A 171 4.89 11.71 -15.23
CA PRO A 171 5.97 11.26 -14.36
C PRO A 171 5.46 10.71 -13.01
N GLU A 172 4.44 11.33 -12.44
CA GLU A 172 3.77 10.93 -11.20
C GLU A 172 3.24 9.50 -11.27
N GLY A 173 2.50 9.15 -12.32
CA GLY A 173 1.95 7.80 -12.48
C GLY A 173 3.04 6.75 -12.66
N ARG A 174 4.06 7.02 -13.47
CA ARG A 174 5.23 6.11 -13.61
C ARG A 174 5.98 5.93 -12.30
N TRP A 175 6.12 6.99 -11.51
CA TRP A 175 6.79 6.93 -10.22
C TRP A 175 5.99 6.11 -9.22
N LEU A 176 4.67 6.32 -9.13
CA LEU A 176 3.79 5.59 -8.23
C LEU A 176 3.73 4.09 -8.56
N GLN A 177 3.65 3.71 -9.83
CA GLN A 177 3.65 2.28 -10.23
C GLN A 177 4.88 1.52 -9.69
N LYS A 178 6.03 2.20 -9.60
CA LYS A 178 7.29 1.63 -9.11
C LYS A 178 7.42 1.71 -7.59
N ASN A 179 6.98 2.81 -6.98
CA ASN A 179 7.35 3.14 -5.61
C ASN A 179 6.20 3.10 -4.59
N ALA A 180 4.93 3.15 -5.01
CA ALA A 180 3.79 3.29 -4.08
C ALA A 180 3.72 2.17 -3.03
N SER A 181 4.12 0.96 -3.40
CA SER A 181 4.17 -0.20 -2.50
C SER A 181 5.10 0.01 -1.30
N LYS A 182 6.13 0.85 -1.42
CA LYS A 182 7.04 1.18 -0.32
C LYS A 182 6.32 1.88 0.83
N TYR A 183 5.19 2.51 0.53
CA TYR A 183 4.44 3.36 1.47
C TYR A 183 3.09 2.76 1.86
N GLY A 184 2.83 1.49 1.52
CA GLY A 184 1.57 0.83 1.87
C GLY A 184 0.50 0.88 0.80
N PHE A 185 0.77 1.49 -0.36
CA PHE A 185 -0.22 1.68 -1.42
C PHE A 185 -0.04 0.68 -2.56
N ILE A 186 -1.15 0.30 -3.19
CA ILE A 186 -1.18 -0.49 -4.42
C ILE A 186 -1.92 0.28 -5.51
N LEU A 187 -1.53 0.06 -6.76
CA LEU A 187 -2.39 0.34 -7.90
C LEU A 187 -3.51 -0.70 -7.89
N ARG A 188 -4.74 -0.27 -7.58
CA ARG A 188 -5.82 -1.18 -7.21
C ARG A 188 -6.43 -1.90 -8.41
N TYR A 189 -6.45 -1.24 -9.58
CA TYR A 189 -6.94 -1.79 -10.84
C TYR A 189 -5.84 -1.70 -11.92
N PRO A 190 -4.89 -2.64 -11.93
CA PRO A 190 -3.79 -2.66 -12.91
C PRO A 190 -4.25 -3.19 -14.28
N GLU A 191 -3.43 -2.94 -15.31
CA GLU A 191 -3.67 -3.48 -16.66
C GLU A 191 -3.80 -5.00 -16.65
N ASN A 192 -4.64 -5.53 -17.55
CA ASN A 192 -4.82 -6.97 -17.77
C ASN A 192 -5.37 -7.75 -16.55
N LYS A 193 -5.90 -7.08 -15.52
CA LYS A 193 -6.51 -7.71 -14.34
C LYS A 193 -8.03 -7.52 -14.21
N LYS A 194 -8.69 -6.93 -15.21
CA LYS A 194 -10.16 -6.75 -15.24
C LYS A 194 -10.93 -8.04 -14.98
N ALA A 195 -10.46 -9.17 -15.51
CA ALA A 195 -11.13 -10.47 -15.30
C ALA A 195 -11.19 -10.89 -13.82
N ILE A 196 -10.29 -10.35 -12.99
CA ILE A 196 -10.21 -10.63 -11.55
C ILE A 196 -10.90 -9.52 -10.75
N THR A 197 -10.57 -8.25 -11.02
CA THR A 197 -11.10 -7.11 -10.25
C THR A 197 -12.52 -6.72 -10.63
N GLY A 198 -12.96 -7.08 -11.84
CA GLY A 198 -14.20 -6.62 -12.45
C GLY A 198 -14.17 -5.18 -12.96
N ILE A 199 -13.05 -4.46 -12.79
CA ILE A 199 -12.88 -3.04 -13.12
C ILE A 199 -11.78 -2.88 -14.17
N GLU A 200 -11.98 -1.94 -15.10
CA GLU A 200 -10.99 -1.59 -16.12
C GLU A 200 -9.70 -1.05 -15.49
N TYR A 201 -8.66 -0.92 -16.32
CA TYR A 201 -7.42 -0.28 -15.88
C TYR A 201 -7.66 1.17 -15.42
N GLU A 202 -7.28 1.49 -14.18
CA GLU A 202 -7.40 2.83 -13.61
C GLU A 202 -6.04 3.30 -13.08
N PRO A 203 -5.19 3.95 -13.90
CA PRO A 203 -3.85 4.40 -13.50
C PRO A 203 -3.82 5.42 -12.36
N TRP A 204 -4.97 6.03 -12.04
CA TRP A 204 -5.13 7.02 -10.97
C TRP A 204 -5.59 6.42 -9.64
N HIS A 205 -6.16 5.21 -9.62
CA HIS A 205 -6.84 4.68 -8.44
C HIS A 205 -5.90 3.86 -7.55
N PHE A 206 -5.54 4.43 -6.40
CA PHE A 206 -4.65 3.79 -5.43
C PHE A 206 -5.38 3.43 -4.15
N ARG A 207 -4.99 2.31 -3.56
CA ARG A 207 -5.57 1.75 -2.34
C ARG A 207 -4.48 1.55 -1.29
N TYR A 208 -4.69 2.07 -0.08
CA TYR A 208 -3.85 1.75 1.07
C TYR A 208 -4.22 0.37 1.63
N VAL A 209 -3.22 -0.51 1.69
CA VAL A 209 -3.30 -1.87 2.27
C VAL A 209 -2.26 -2.07 3.38
N GLY A 210 -1.38 -1.10 3.60
CA GLY A 210 -0.31 -1.17 4.59
C GLY A 210 0.89 -2.00 4.16
N LEU A 211 1.88 -2.03 5.03
CA LEU A 211 3.09 -2.85 4.93
C LEU A 211 2.93 -4.06 5.86
N PRO A 212 3.52 -5.22 5.52
CA PRO A 212 4.31 -5.53 4.33
C PRO A 212 3.47 -5.86 3.09
N HIS A 213 2.14 -5.80 3.21
CA HIS A 213 1.15 -6.30 2.25
C HIS A 213 1.37 -5.77 0.84
N SER A 214 1.40 -4.45 0.68
CA SER A 214 1.63 -3.79 -0.61
C SER A 214 2.93 -4.20 -1.30
N ARG A 215 4.02 -4.44 -0.56
CA ARG A 215 5.29 -4.94 -1.11
C ARG A 215 5.20 -6.38 -1.60
N ILE A 216 4.51 -7.23 -0.84
CA ILE A 216 4.26 -8.62 -1.24
C ILE A 216 3.43 -8.63 -2.53
N MET A 217 2.39 -7.79 -2.58
CA MET A 217 1.52 -7.66 -3.75
C MET A 217 2.29 -7.18 -4.97
N GLN A 218 3.11 -6.14 -4.85
CA GLN A 218 3.93 -5.66 -5.97
C GLN A 218 4.92 -6.73 -6.44
N LYS A 219 5.63 -7.41 -5.53
CA LYS A 219 6.60 -8.47 -5.88
C LYS A 219 5.96 -9.65 -6.60
N LYS A 220 4.71 -9.96 -6.28
CA LYS A 220 3.97 -11.09 -6.87
C LYS A 220 3.03 -10.70 -8.01
N ASN A 221 2.96 -9.41 -8.34
CA ASN A 221 1.99 -8.86 -9.30
C ASN A 221 0.54 -9.27 -8.98
N PHE A 222 0.16 -9.14 -7.71
CA PHE A 222 -1.17 -9.48 -7.21
C PHE A 222 -2.10 -8.27 -7.14
N THR A 223 -3.37 -8.51 -7.50
CA THR A 223 -4.48 -7.68 -7.04
C THR A 223 -4.82 -7.99 -5.57
N LEU A 224 -5.71 -7.21 -4.96
CA LEU A 224 -6.13 -7.46 -3.58
C LEU A 224 -6.85 -8.82 -3.45
N GLU A 225 -7.67 -9.18 -4.44
CA GLU A 225 -8.37 -10.46 -4.53
C GLU A 225 -7.39 -11.66 -4.54
N GLU A 226 -6.38 -11.61 -5.40
CA GLU A 226 -5.35 -12.65 -5.49
C GLU A 226 -4.53 -12.72 -4.19
N TYR A 227 -4.19 -11.57 -3.61
CA TYR A 227 -3.40 -11.49 -2.39
C TYR A 227 -4.14 -12.13 -1.20
N LEU A 228 -5.41 -11.81 -1.01
CA LEU A 228 -6.20 -12.37 0.09
C LEU A 228 -6.43 -13.88 -0.09
N THR A 229 -6.63 -14.33 -1.33
CA THR A 229 -6.68 -15.77 -1.66
C THR A 229 -5.36 -16.45 -1.28
N TYR A 230 -4.23 -15.87 -1.69
CA TYR A 230 -2.89 -16.38 -1.38
C TYR A 230 -2.63 -16.47 0.14
N ILE A 231 -2.99 -15.43 0.91
CA ILE A 231 -2.80 -15.41 2.37
C ILE A 231 -3.68 -16.46 3.06
N LYS A 232 -4.94 -16.58 2.63
CA LYS A 232 -5.88 -17.60 3.12
C LYS A 232 -5.37 -19.02 2.88
N GLU A 233 -4.82 -19.31 1.71
CA GLU A 233 -4.25 -20.61 1.36
C GLU A 233 -2.96 -20.91 2.13
N LYS A 234 -2.04 -19.95 2.20
CA LYS A 234 -0.77 -20.14 2.91
C LYS A 234 -0.94 -20.21 4.41
N LYS A 235 -2.00 -19.59 4.96
CA LYS A 235 -2.33 -19.42 6.38
C LYS A 235 -1.30 -18.63 7.18
N LYS A 236 -0.02 -18.69 6.81
CA LYS A 236 1.08 -18.02 7.48
C LYS A 236 2.22 -17.81 6.48
N ILE A 237 2.71 -16.58 6.42
CA ILE A 237 3.91 -16.21 5.67
C ILE A 237 4.78 -15.30 6.55
N GLY A 238 6.06 -15.20 6.23
CA GLY A 238 6.95 -14.26 6.90
C GLY A 238 8.04 -13.77 5.96
N GLY A 239 8.81 -12.81 6.45
CA GLY A 239 9.92 -12.23 5.70
C GLY A 239 10.50 -11.04 6.42
N THR A 240 11.27 -10.26 5.69
CA THR A 240 11.88 -9.04 6.20
C THR A 240 11.56 -7.90 5.24
N ILE A 241 11.20 -6.75 5.81
CA ILE A 241 11.00 -5.51 5.07
C ILE A 241 11.78 -4.40 5.75
N ALA A 242 12.74 -3.80 5.02
CA ALA A 242 13.65 -2.78 5.54
C ALA A 242 14.25 -3.13 6.92
N GLY A 243 14.81 -4.33 7.03
CA GLY A 243 15.40 -4.84 8.25
C GLY A 243 14.41 -5.38 9.28
N VAL A 244 13.13 -5.00 9.24
CA VAL A 244 12.13 -5.47 10.21
C VAL A 244 11.56 -6.82 9.78
N GLU A 245 11.65 -7.81 10.66
CA GLU A 245 11.02 -9.12 10.44
C GLU A 245 9.51 -9.00 10.63
N TYR A 246 8.76 -9.64 9.73
CA TYR A 246 7.31 -9.70 9.83
C TYR A 246 6.81 -11.13 9.69
N GLU A 247 5.65 -11.36 10.28
CA GLU A 247 4.84 -12.56 10.11
C GLU A 247 3.40 -12.14 9.82
N VAL A 248 2.81 -12.69 8.76
CA VAL A 248 1.40 -12.49 8.41
C VAL A 248 0.69 -13.81 8.58
N SER A 249 -0.31 -13.87 9.46
CA SER A 249 -1.10 -15.07 9.75
C SER A 249 -2.58 -14.83 9.48
N TYR A 250 -3.25 -15.81 8.88
CA TYR A 250 -4.67 -15.79 8.55
C TYR A 250 -5.47 -16.71 9.48
N TYR A 251 -6.59 -16.21 9.98
CA TYR A 251 -7.50 -16.94 10.86
C TYR A 251 -8.92 -16.88 10.29
N PRO A 252 -9.55 -18.01 9.94
CA PRO A 252 -10.98 -18.03 9.69
C PRO A 252 -11.74 -17.74 11.00
N VAL A 253 -12.77 -16.91 10.91
CA VAL A 253 -13.59 -16.48 12.04
C VAL A 253 -15.01 -17.01 11.86
N SER A 254 -15.29 -18.15 12.48
CA SER A 254 -16.64 -18.73 12.60
C SER A 254 -17.24 -18.51 14.01
N SER A 255 -16.41 -18.13 14.96
CA SER A 255 -16.75 -17.80 16.34
C SER A 255 -15.63 -16.95 16.95
N LYS A 256 -15.90 -16.35 18.10
CA LYS A 256 -14.89 -15.64 18.90
C LYS A 256 -13.66 -16.52 19.13
N LYS A 257 -12.46 -15.99 18.89
CA LYS A 257 -11.20 -16.74 18.98
C LYS A 257 -10.13 -15.94 19.70
N THR A 258 -9.30 -16.64 20.45
CA THR A 258 -8.09 -16.08 21.07
C THR A 258 -6.86 -16.57 20.31
N VAL A 259 -5.95 -15.66 19.97
CA VAL A 259 -4.70 -15.95 19.26
C VAL A 259 -3.53 -15.42 20.08
N LYS A 260 -2.47 -16.21 20.22
CA LYS A 260 -1.21 -15.75 20.81
C LYS A 260 -0.26 -15.29 19.72
N VAL A 261 0.29 -14.09 19.87
CA VAL A 261 1.20 -13.46 18.92
C VAL A 261 2.46 -13.04 19.65
N GLN A 262 3.62 -13.39 19.10
CA GLN A 262 4.91 -12.93 19.59
C GLN A 262 5.40 -11.79 18.70
N ALA A 263 5.26 -10.55 19.16
CA ALA A 263 5.61 -9.38 18.36
C ALA A 263 5.90 -8.17 19.25
N ASN A 264 6.70 -7.23 18.74
CA ASN A 264 6.87 -5.92 19.36
C ASN A 264 5.72 -4.96 18.98
N ALA A 265 5.19 -5.13 17.77
CA ALA A 265 4.04 -4.42 17.27
C ALA A 265 3.22 -5.35 16.37
N TYR A 266 1.92 -5.12 16.28
CA TYR A 266 1.06 -5.89 15.38
C TYR A 266 -0.06 -5.03 14.81
N GLU A 267 -0.58 -5.46 13.66
CA GLU A 267 -1.79 -4.95 13.04
C GLU A 267 -2.79 -6.10 12.86
N VAL A 268 -4.09 -5.79 12.95
CA VAL A 268 -5.17 -6.74 12.70
C VAL A 268 -6.07 -6.16 11.64
N SER A 269 -6.42 -6.97 10.64
CA SER A 269 -7.37 -6.59 9.61
C SER A 269 -8.27 -7.76 9.26
N GLY A 270 -9.56 -7.52 9.15
CA GLY A 270 -10.46 -8.38 8.41
C GLY A 270 -10.14 -8.40 6.91
N ASP A 271 -10.67 -9.40 6.23
CA ASP A 271 -10.64 -9.53 4.77
C ASP A 271 -11.97 -9.18 4.10
N ASN A 272 -13.03 -8.89 4.87
CA ASN A 272 -14.42 -8.72 4.41
C ASN A 272 -15.08 -9.99 3.83
N MET A 273 -14.48 -11.16 4.04
CA MET A 273 -14.91 -12.47 3.51
C MET A 273 -15.01 -13.56 4.59
N GLY A 274 -14.85 -13.20 5.87
CA GLY A 274 -14.96 -14.12 7.02
C GLY A 274 -13.62 -14.56 7.63
N GLY A 275 -12.53 -13.86 7.28
CA GLY A 275 -11.20 -14.06 7.82
C GLY A 275 -10.64 -12.83 8.49
N VAL A 276 -9.62 -13.05 9.33
CA VAL A 276 -8.80 -12.01 9.93
C VAL A 276 -7.33 -12.32 9.66
N ILE A 277 -6.62 -11.30 9.19
CA ILE A 277 -5.18 -11.27 8.99
C ILE A 277 -4.56 -10.55 10.20
N VAL A 278 -3.59 -11.19 10.82
CA VAL A 278 -2.74 -10.60 11.85
C VAL A 278 -1.33 -10.46 11.31
N THR A 279 -0.81 -9.23 11.35
CA THR A 279 0.54 -8.88 10.90
C THR A 279 1.37 -8.53 12.12
N ALA A 280 2.34 -9.37 12.45
CA ALA A 280 3.25 -9.20 13.58
C ALA A 280 4.61 -8.70 13.09
N PHE A 281 5.19 -7.73 13.81
CA PHE A 281 6.52 -7.18 13.55
C PHE A 281 7.47 -7.47 14.71
N SER A 282 8.69 -7.91 14.39
CA SER A 282 9.77 -8.18 15.34
C SER A 282 11.01 -7.35 14.99
N SER A 283 11.73 -6.86 16.00
CA SER A 283 12.93 -6.04 15.80
C SER A 283 14.08 -6.82 15.16
N VAL A 284 14.89 -6.09 14.38
CA VAL A 284 16.11 -6.58 13.74
C VAL A 284 17.07 -7.10 14.81
N HIS A 285 17.61 -8.30 14.64
CA HIS A 285 18.88 -8.63 15.29
C HIS A 285 19.93 -7.69 14.70
N ALA A 286 20.46 -6.77 15.52
CA ALA A 286 21.69 -6.09 15.18
C ALA A 286 22.70 -7.20 14.82
N ARG A 287 23.14 -7.24 13.55
CA ARG A 287 24.32 -8.02 13.22
C ARG A 287 25.44 -7.33 13.97
N ASP A 288 25.88 -7.94 15.07
CA ASP A 288 27.10 -7.56 15.75
C ASP A 288 28.22 -7.60 14.69
N GLY A 289 28.60 -6.41 14.22
CA GLY A 289 29.77 -6.22 13.39
C GLY A 289 31.01 -6.48 14.21
N GLN A 290 31.39 -7.76 14.33
CA GLN A 290 32.78 -8.13 14.47
C GLN A 290 33.34 -8.29 13.05
N GLU A 291 33.85 -7.20 12.50
CA GLU A 291 34.92 -7.28 11.50
C GLU A 291 36.20 -6.76 12.17
N LYS A 292 37.15 -7.68 12.31
CA LYS A 292 38.57 -7.41 12.56
C LYS A 292 39.24 -7.02 11.24
#